data_AF-A0AAV2AFA2-F1
#
_entry.id   AF-A0AAV2AFA2-F1
#
_cell.length_a   1.000
_cell.length_b   1.000
_cell.length_c   1.000
_cell.angle_alpha   90.00
_cell.angle_beta   90.00
_cell.angle_gamma   90.00
#
_symmetry.space_group_name_H-M   'P 1'
#
loop_
_entity.id
_entity.type
_entity.pdbx_description
1 polymer ?
#
loop_
_entity_poly.entity_id
_entity_poly.type
_entity_poly.pdbx_seq_one_letter_code
_entity_poly.pdbx_strand_id
1 'polypeptide(L)'
;MSGLDVIEQLSQAVAKHTNLELNTIKVTKYEPYSGIVKMFFVYTVKRENNTEVLKLRPVSDIMENLTVKKRLQNAGGAIKILDIHYGNEYAYRYQNGKKISVQSIFSDKNWEAWQLAVLISASLFAMFFIFIVVMFVGTNHLTKNKVRPLEEPRHVVVQPVLRPVVAGVGVIQPMPENREHHIITVDTDSEHTPSPSRSPMRRGRGLLERRGSNASLTLDLNRSQENIHCGTPPKECSAEEYLQSASKRLTRRQLRSALKDVKALHTEFWEIPMNHPEKVEIAGSGTKNRYKTILPNESTRVHLFEKNDDPLSSYINANYVRGYGEEAKAYIATQGPLPHTVNDFWQMVWKEKSPLIVMITKLKEKMKVKCEPYIPDYQGHYEDIEVTVIRVIPREGYTVRELLLRRGNETLSVYHFWYTTWPDHKTPATAKQLLSMALEAESMRLGDGTLVKRPMVVHCSAGIGRTGCFIAVSIGIQQLMEENCVDILGTVSSLRLDRGGMVQTAEQYEFVHQALSIFELTLPASNGD
;
A
#
# COMPACT_ATOMS: atom_id res chain seq x y z
N MET A 1 -12.72 33.51 -32.47
CA MET A 1 -13.91 32.69 -32.78
C MET A 1 -14.49 32.19 -31.47
N SER A 2 -15.82 32.11 -31.38
CA SER A 2 -16.48 31.44 -30.27
C SER A 2 -16.18 29.93 -30.33
N GLY A 3 -16.28 29.22 -29.19
CA GLY A 3 -16.14 27.76 -29.19
C GLY A 3 -17.23 27.05 -30.02
N LEU A 4 -18.37 27.71 -30.24
CA LEU A 4 -19.47 27.20 -31.05
C LEU A 4 -19.16 27.27 -32.56
N ASP A 5 -18.55 28.38 -33.03
CA ASP A 5 -18.19 28.55 -34.45
C ASP A 5 -17.24 27.43 -34.92
N VAL A 6 -16.28 27.05 -34.07
CA VAL A 6 -15.28 26.01 -34.36
C VAL A 6 -15.93 24.62 -34.41
N ILE A 7 -16.89 24.36 -33.51
CA ILE A 7 -17.66 23.11 -33.44
C ILE A 7 -18.51 22.92 -34.70
N GLU A 8 -19.19 23.98 -35.16
CA GLU A 8 -20.04 23.93 -36.34
C GLU A 8 -19.22 23.73 -37.63
N GLN A 9 -18.14 24.50 -37.81
CA GLN A 9 -17.26 24.37 -38.98
C GLN A 9 -16.63 22.96 -39.08
N LEU A 10 -16.17 22.39 -37.97
CA LEU A 10 -15.65 21.02 -37.94
C LEU A 10 -16.74 19.99 -38.30
N SER A 11 -17.97 20.16 -37.81
CA SER A 11 -19.08 19.25 -38.11
C SER A 11 -19.44 19.28 -39.61
N GLN A 12 -19.52 20.48 -40.19
CA GLN A 12 -19.77 20.67 -41.63
C GLN A 12 -18.64 20.10 -42.50
N ALA A 13 -17.38 20.35 -42.12
CA ALA A 13 -16.22 19.82 -42.81
C ALA A 13 -16.22 18.29 -42.80
N VAL A 14 -16.52 17.67 -41.67
CA VAL A 14 -16.58 16.21 -41.53
C VAL A 14 -17.71 15.62 -42.38
N ALA A 15 -18.95 16.12 -42.29
CA ALA A 15 -20.09 15.68 -43.11
C ALA A 15 -19.76 15.62 -44.60
N LYS A 16 -19.16 16.71 -45.12
CA LYS A 16 -18.76 16.85 -46.53
C LYS A 16 -17.73 15.82 -47.00
N HIS A 17 -16.94 15.24 -46.11
CA HIS A 17 -15.84 14.33 -46.46
C HIS A 17 -16.11 12.86 -46.12
N THR A 18 -17.17 12.56 -45.36
CA THR A 18 -17.59 11.20 -45.00
C THR A 18 -18.93 10.76 -45.64
N ASN A 19 -19.59 11.64 -46.41
CA ASN A 19 -20.94 11.44 -46.96
C ASN A 19 -22.02 11.15 -45.89
N LEU A 20 -21.82 11.67 -44.67
CA LEU A 20 -22.80 11.58 -43.58
C LEU A 20 -23.64 12.84 -43.50
N GLU A 21 -24.94 12.69 -43.21
CA GLU A 21 -25.82 13.85 -43.01
C GLU A 21 -25.43 14.64 -41.76
N LEU A 22 -25.41 15.97 -41.85
CA LEU A 22 -24.93 16.87 -40.80
C LEU A 22 -25.72 16.75 -39.48
N ASN A 23 -27.02 16.48 -39.58
CA ASN A 23 -27.94 16.21 -38.46
C ASN A 23 -27.55 14.98 -37.61
N THR A 24 -26.70 14.07 -38.12
CA THR A 24 -26.27 12.85 -37.43
C THR A 24 -24.93 13.00 -36.70
N ILE A 25 -24.22 14.12 -36.90
CA ILE A 25 -22.93 14.40 -36.26
C ILE A 25 -23.18 15.14 -34.94
N LYS A 26 -22.66 14.62 -33.82
CA LYS A 26 -22.79 15.29 -32.52
C LYS A 26 -21.44 15.50 -31.84
N VAL A 27 -21.10 16.77 -31.67
CA VAL A 27 -19.93 17.19 -30.90
C VAL A 27 -20.31 17.24 -29.43
N THR A 28 -19.56 16.53 -28.58
CA THR A 28 -19.93 16.37 -27.16
C THR A 28 -18.95 17.05 -26.21
N LYS A 29 -17.70 17.33 -26.62
CA LYS A 29 -16.75 18.12 -25.83
C LYS A 29 -15.72 18.85 -26.69
N TYR A 30 -15.51 20.13 -26.39
CA TYR A 30 -14.42 20.97 -26.90
C TYR A 30 -13.66 21.55 -25.71
N GLU A 31 -12.34 21.40 -25.66
CA GLU A 31 -11.51 21.94 -24.59
C GLU A 31 -10.64 23.11 -25.13
N PRO A 32 -10.93 24.37 -24.74
CA PRO A 32 -10.37 25.55 -25.41
C PRO A 32 -8.86 25.75 -25.21
N TYR A 33 -8.26 25.11 -24.20
CA TYR A 33 -6.84 25.26 -23.87
C TYR A 33 -5.93 24.18 -24.47
N SER A 34 -6.48 23.05 -24.92
CA SER A 34 -5.71 21.90 -25.44
C SER A 34 -5.84 21.70 -26.96
N GLY A 35 -6.83 22.34 -27.60
CA GLY A 35 -7.11 22.13 -29.03
C GLY A 35 -7.69 20.75 -29.35
N ILE A 36 -8.08 19.98 -28.33
CA ILE A 36 -8.64 18.63 -28.47
C ILE A 36 -10.17 18.73 -28.57
N VAL A 37 -10.73 18.12 -29.61
CA VAL A 37 -12.18 18.07 -29.84
C VAL A 37 -12.65 16.61 -29.85
N LYS A 38 -13.54 16.26 -28.91
CA LYS A 38 -14.16 14.94 -28.84
C LYS A 38 -15.51 14.99 -29.55
N MET A 39 -15.57 14.29 -30.68
CA MET A 39 -16.72 14.23 -31.57
C MET A 39 -17.17 12.78 -31.75
N PHE A 40 -18.49 12.59 -31.88
CA PHE A 40 -19.10 11.29 -32.09
C PHE A 40 -20.11 11.36 -33.24
N PHE A 41 -20.14 10.32 -34.05
CA PHE A 41 -21.18 10.10 -35.05
C PHE A 41 -22.30 9.29 -34.45
N VAL A 42 -23.54 9.70 -34.69
CA VAL A 42 -24.69 8.79 -34.65
C VAL A 42 -24.91 8.32 -36.08
N TYR A 43 -25.25 7.05 -36.31
CA TYR A 43 -25.70 6.60 -37.64
C TYR A 43 -26.66 5.42 -37.52
N THR A 44 -27.62 5.35 -38.44
CA THR A 44 -28.65 4.30 -38.44
C THR A 44 -28.13 3.09 -39.23
N VAL A 45 -28.18 1.90 -38.61
CA VAL A 45 -27.93 0.63 -39.30
C VAL A 45 -29.22 -0.16 -39.33
N LYS A 46 -29.71 -0.51 -40.54
CA LYS A 46 -30.75 -1.52 -40.72
C LYS A 46 -30.15 -2.91 -40.52
N ARG A 47 -30.77 -3.71 -39.66
CA ARG A 47 -30.54 -5.17 -39.60
C ARG A 47 -31.56 -5.91 -40.46
N GLU A 48 -31.25 -7.16 -40.80
CA GLU A 48 -32.05 -8.06 -41.65
C GLU A 48 -33.51 -8.20 -41.18
N ASN A 49 -33.78 -8.04 -39.87
CA ASN A 49 -35.12 -8.05 -39.30
C ASN A 49 -35.82 -6.66 -39.34
N ASN A 50 -35.53 -5.86 -40.36
CA ASN A 50 -36.09 -4.54 -40.66
C ASN A 50 -36.11 -3.52 -39.49
N THR A 51 -35.22 -3.71 -38.50
CA THR A 51 -35.12 -2.88 -37.30
C THR A 51 -33.97 -1.90 -37.45
N GLU A 52 -34.30 -0.61 -37.39
CA GLU A 52 -33.32 0.48 -37.42
C GLU A 52 -32.70 0.69 -36.05
N VAL A 53 -31.36 0.59 -35.98
CA VAL A 53 -30.60 0.79 -34.74
C VAL A 53 -29.63 1.94 -34.91
N LEU A 54 -29.80 3.00 -34.12
CA LEU A 54 -28.86 4.11 -34.00
C LEU A 54 -27.60 3.64 -33.27
N LYS A 55 -26.48 3.58 -33.97
CA LYS A 55 -25.15 3.34 -33.38
C LYS A 55 -24.43 4.67 -33.16
N LEU A 56 -23.79 4.80 -32.01
CA LEU A 56 -22.79 5.83 -31.77
C LEU A 56 -21.42 5.25 -32.14
N ARG A 57 -20.56 6.01 -32.82
CA ARG A 57 -19.13 5.71 -32.93
C ARG A 57 -18.27 6.96 -32.70
N PRO A 58 -17.08 6.80 -32.11
CA PRO A 58 -16.05 7.84 -32.13
C PRO A 58 -15.73 8.27 -33.57
N VAL A 59 -15.41 9.54 -33.78
CA VAL A 59 -14.96 10.03 -35.10
C VAL A 59 -13.64 9.39 -35.55
N SER A 60 -12.81 8.91 -34.61
CA SER A 60 -11.57 8.17 -34.89
C SER A 60 -11.77 6.98 -35.82
N ASP A 61 -12.83 6.19 -35.62
CA ASP A 61 -13.10 4.94 -36.36
C ASP A 61 -13.34 5.18 -37.86
N ILE A 62 -13.68 6.41 -38.26
CA ILE A 62 -13.85 6.82 -39.66
C ILE A 62 -12.60 7.56 -40.16
N MET A 63 -11.87 8.22 -39.26
CA MET A 63 -10.65 9.00 -39.52
C MET A 63 -9.37 8.17 -39.64
N GLU A 64 -9.39 6.88 -39.29
CA GLU A 64 -8.28 5.94 -39.55
C GLU A 64 -7.91 5.86 -41.03
N ASN A 65 -8.83 6.17 -41.95
CA ASN A 65 -8.49 6.39 -43.34
C ASN A 65 -7.70 7.69 -43.51
N LEU A 66 -6.37 7.55 -43.60
CA LEU A 66 -5.37 8.62 -43.85
C LEU A 66 -5.78 9.65 -44.91
N THR A 67 -6.58 9.26 -45.90
CA THR A 67 -7.09 10.13 -46.96
C THR A 67 -8.04 11.20 -46.42
N VAL A 68 -8.92 10.85 -45.48
CA VAL A 68 -9.92 11.76 -44.88
C VAL A 68 -9.23 12.75 -43.95
N LYS A 69 -8.28 12.27 -43.12
CA LYS A 69 -7.46 13.12 -42.24
C LYS A 69 -6.69 14.19 -43.02
N LYS A 70 -6.02 13.82 -44.13
CA LYS A 70 -5.30 14.78 -45.00
C LYS A 70 -6.24 15.77 -45.70
N ARG A 71 -7.41 15.32 -46.18
CA ARG A 71 -8.39 16.22 -46.84
C ARG A 71 -8.94 17.28 -45.87
N LEU A 72 -9.26 16.89 -44.64
CA LEU A 72 -9.73 17.83 -43.61
C LEU A 72 -8.65 18.85 -43.19
N GLN A 73 -7.39 18.40 -43.06
CA GLN A 73 -6.26 19.29 -42.79
C GLN A 73 -6.03 20.33 -43.91
N ASN A 74 -6.27 19.95 -45.17
CA ASN A 74 -6.12 20.85 -46.32
C ASN A 74 -7.33 21.78 -46.54
N ALA A 75 -8.52 21.41 -46.07
CA ALA A 75 -9.75 22.17 -46.32
C ALA A 75 -9.97 23.36 -45.35
N GLY A 76 -9.21 23.45 -44.25
CA GLY A 76 -9.41 24.46 -43.21
C GLY A 76 -8.11 25.14 -42.78
N GLY A 77 -7.64 26.14 -43.55
CA GLY A 77 -6.38 26.86 -43.30
C GLY A 77 -6.25 27.60 -41.96
N ALA A 78 -7.32 27.64 -41.14
CA ALA A 78 -7.32 28.20 -39.79
C ALA A 78 -7.44 27.14 -38.66
N ILE A 79 -7.70 25.87 -38.97
CA ILE A 79 -8.01 24.82 -37.97
C ILE A 79 -6.90 23.77 -37.95
N LYS A 80 -5.91 23.97 -37.07
CA LYS A 80 -4.92 22.91 -36.73
C LYS A 80 -5.58 21.87 -35.83
N ILE A 81 -5.93 20.72 -36.39
CA ILE A 81 -6.25 19.51 -35.61
C ILE A 81 -4.92 18.98 -35.04
N LEU A 82 -4.65 19.29 -33.77
CA LEU A 82 -3.38 18.96 -33.10
C LEU A 82 -3.32 17.51 -32.62
N ASP A 83 -4.39 17.00 -31.99
CA ASP A 83 -4.50 15.57 -31.65
C ASP A 83 -5.98 15.13 -31.52
N ILE A 84 -6.25 13.84 -31.74
CA ILE A 84 -7.58 13.21 -31.60
C ILE A 84 -7.44 12.00 -30.67
N HIS A 85 -8.05 12.07 -29.49
CA HIS A 85 -7.92 11.04 -28.46
C HIS A 85 -9.08 10.03 -28.50
N TYR A 86 -8.73 8.74 -28.55
CA TYR A 86 -9.64 7.61 -28.67
C TYR A 86 -10.34 7.31 -27.33
N GLY A 87 -11.64 7.05 -27.37
CA GLY A 87 -12.42 6.66 -26.19
C GLY A 87 -13.47 5.62 -26.55
N ASN A 88 -13.36 4.43 -25.96
CA ASN A 88 -14.38 3.39 -26.08
C ASN A 88 -15.50 3.64 -25.07
N GLU A 89 -16.67 4.09 -25.54
CA GLU A 89 -17.89 4.18 -24.73
C GLU A 89 -19.09 3.51 -25.43
N TYR A 90 -20.10 3.19 -24.62
CA TYR A 90 -21.02 2.07 -24.82
C TYR A 90 -22.19 2.31 -25.80
N ALA A 91 -22.73 1.21 -26.33
CA ALA A 91 -23.91 1.20 -27.20
C ALA A 91 -25.24 1.35 -26.42
N TYR A 92 -26.24 1.97 -27.06
CA TYR A 92 -27.61 2.08 -26.55
C TYR A 92 -28.48 0.89 -26.98
N ARG A 93 -29.51 0.57 -26.19
CA ARG A 93 -30.62 -0.31 -26.61
C ARG A 93 -31.93 0.49 -26.58
N TYR A 94 -32.72 0.36 -27.64
CA TYR A 94 -34.10 0.82 -27.67
C TYR A 94 -35.03 -0.35 -27.35
N GLN A 95 -36.02 -0.11 -26.49
CA GLN A 95 -37.08 -1.06 -26.18
C GLN A 95 -38.39 -0.25 -26.09
N ASN A 96 -39.41 -0.67 -26.83
CA ASN A 96 -40.73 -0.01 -26.93
C ASN A 96 -40.64 1.53 -27.13
N GLY A 97 -39.79 1.97 -28.07
CA GLY A 97 -39.66 3.38 -28.46
C GLY A 97 -38.90 4.29 -27.48
N LYS A 98 -38.52 3.82 -26.28
CA LYS A 98 -37.68 4.59 -25.34
C LYS A 98 -36.19 4.27 -25.48
N LYS A 99 -35.37 5.32 -25.41
CA LYS A 99 -33.89 5.26 -25.42
C LYS A 99 -33.38 5.05 -24.00
N ILE A 100 -32.60 3.98 -23.76
CA ILE A 100 -31.99 3.71 -22.45
C ILE A 100 -30.47 3.72 -22.56
N SER A 101 -29.81 4.45 -21.64
CA SER A 101 -28.35 4.46 -21.44
C SER A 101 -28.00 3.50 -20.31
N VAL A 102 -27.00 2.63 -20.49
CA VAL A 102 -26.63 1.66 -19.43
C VAL A 102 -26.03 2.35 -18.18
N GLN A 103 -25.59 3.61 -18.29
CA GLN A 103 -25.22 4.42 -17.12
C GLN A 103 -26.42 4.83 -16.24
N SER A 104 -27.65 4.90 -16.76
CA SER A 104 -28.79 5.38 -15.95
C SER A 104 -29.28 4.37 -14.91
N ILE A 105 -28.91 3.08 -15.03
CA ILE A 105 -29.21 2.06 -14.02
C ILE A 105 -28.51 2.34 -12.67
N PHE A 106 -27.45 3.15 -12.66
CA PHE A 106 -26.75 3.57 -11.44
C PHE A 106 -26.75 5.09 -11.22
N SER A 107 -27.53 5.86 -11.99
CA SER A 107 -27.66 7.32 -11.84
C SER A 107 -29.09 7.83 -11.70
N ASP A 108 -30.09 6.96 -11.53
CA ASP A 108 -31.46 7.36 -11.19
C ASP A 108 -31.53 7.87 -9.74
N LYS A 109 -31.17 9.14 -9.56
CA LYS A 109 -31.65 9.99 -8.46
C LYS A 109 -32.91 10.76 -8.90
N ASN A 110 -33.93 10.04 -9.38
CA ASN A 110 -35.28 10.58 -9.42
C ASN A 110 -35.96 10.31 -8.07
N TRP A 111 -35.70 11.19 -7.11
CA TRP A 111 -36.62 11.36 -5.99
C TRP A 111 -37.88 12.01 -6.55
N GLU A 112 -38.95 11.23 -6.70
CA GLU A 112 -40.28 11.77 -6.96
C GLU A 112 -40.65 12.75 -5.82
N ALA A 113 -41.42 13.80 -6.13
CA ALA A 113 -41.70 14.88 -5.16
C ALA A 113 -42.33 14.35 -3.85
N TRP A 114 -43.11 13.27 -3.93
CA TRP A 114 -43.69 12.60 -2.77
C TRP A 114 -42.64 11.88 -1.89
N GLN A 115 -41.55 11.36 -2.47
CA GLN A 115 -40.48 10.70 -1.71
C GLN A 115 -39.63 11.70 -0.94
N LEU A 116 -39.40 12.89 -1.50
CA LEU A 116 -38.77 13.98 -0.76
C LEU A 116 -39.69 14.46 0.38
N ALA A 117 -40.99 14.58 0.14
CA ALA A 117 -41.98 14.89 1.19
C ALA A 117 -42.03 13.82 2.29
N VAL A 118 -41.94 12.52 1.95
CA VAL A 118 -41.86 11.40 2.91
C VAL A 118 -40.55 11.41 3.70
N LEU A 119 -39.42 11.75 3.10
CA LEU A 119 -38.15 11.88 3.81
C LEU A 119 -38.09 13.11 4.72
N ILE A 120 -38.67 14.23 4.30
CA ILE A 120 -38.81 15.43 5.14
C ILE A 120 -39.79 15.13 6.30
N SER A 121 -40.93 14.49 6.06
CA SER A 121 -41.87 14.14 7.13
C SER A 121 -41.30 13.10 8.08
N ALA A 122 -40.58 12.09 7.60
CA ALA A 122 -39.87 11.12 8.44
C ALA A 122 -38.74 11.78 9.25
N SER A 123 -38.02 12.74 8.67
CA SER A 123 -36.98 13.51 9.38
C SER A 123 -37.58 14.42 10.45
N LEU A 124 -38.70 15.09 10.16
CA LEU A 124 -39.45 15.89 11.13
C LEU A 124 -40.04 15.02 12.24
N PHE A 125 -40.54 13.83 11.92
CA PHE A 125 -41.06 12.87 12.90
C PHE A 125 -39.93 12.31 13.77
N ALA A 126 -38.76 12.01 13.21
CA ALA A 126 -37.57 11.61 13.97
C ALA A 126 -37.09 12.74 14.89
N MET A 127 -37.04 13.99 14.42
CA MET A 127 -36.70 15.15 15.24
C MET A 127 -37.72 15.40 16.35
N PHE A 128 -39.01 15.23 16.08
CA PHE A 128 -40.08 15.33 17.07
C PHE A 128 -40.00 14.19 18.11
N PHE A 129 -39.69 12.97 17.68
CA PHE A 129 -39.49 11.83 18.59
C PHE A 129 -38.24 12.03 19.47
N ILE A 130 -37.14 12.52 18.91
CA ILE A 130 -35.95 12.92 19.66
C ILE A 130 -36.29 14.03 20.65
N PHE A 131 -37.08 15.04 20.25
CA PHE A 131 -37.54 16.11 21.15
C PHE A 131 -38.41 15.56 22.30
N ILE A 132 -39.33 14.62 22.03
CA ILE A 132 -40.10 13.93 23.09
C ILE A 132 -39.19 13.13 24.01
N VAL A 133 -38.20 12.39 23.49
CA VAL A 133 -37.25 11.64 24.32
C VAL A 133 -36.39 12.59 25.17
N VAL A 134 -35.91 13.70 24.62
CA VAL A 134 -35.17 14.73 25.37
C VAL A 134 -36.06 15.41 26.42
N MET A 135 -37.32 15.71 26.11
CA MET A 135 -38.30 16.23 27.06
C MET A 135 -38.58 15.22 28.17
N PHE A 136 -38.75 13.93 27.86
CA PHE A 136 -39.02 12.86 28.82
C PHE A 136 -37.80 12.55 29.71
N VAL A 137 -36.59 12.56 29.15
CA VAL A 137 -35.34 12.45 29.93
C VAL A 137 -35.14 13.70 30.79
N GLY A 138 -35.43 14.89 30.26
CA GLY A 138 -35.35 16.17 30.97
C GLY A 138 -36.34 16.27 32.13
N THR A 139 -37.60 15.89 31.93
CA THR A 139 -38.60 15.85 33.01
C THR A 139 -38.29 14.78 34.03
N ASN A 140 -37.82 13.58 33.62
CA ASN A 140 -37.36 12.56 34.55
C ASN A 140 -36.10 12.95 35.34
N HIS A 141 -35.21 13.76 34.77
CA HIS A 141 -34.07 14.32 35.48
C HIS A 141 -34.51 15.41 36.47
N LEU A 142 -35.48 16.25 36.11
CA LEU A 142 -36.07 17.26 36.98
C LEU A 142 -36.91 16.66 38.12
N THR A 143 -37.64 15.57 37.90
CA THR A 143 -38.36 14.86 38.98
C THR A 143 -37.39 14.13 39.90
N LYS A 144 -36.35 13.46 39.38
CA LYS A 144 -35.28 12.85 40.21
C LYS A 144 -34.50 13.88 41.03
N ASN A 145 -34.40 15.13 40.58
CA ASN A 145 -33.77 16.20 41.35
C ASN A 145 -34.72 16.92 42.31
N LYS A 146 -36.05 16.82 42.13
CA LYS A 146 -37.05 17.26 43.11
C LYS A 146 -37.33 16.24 44.21
N VAL A 147 -36.98 14.98 44.02
CA VAL A 147 -37.15 13.90 45.01
C VAL A 147 -35.79 13.34 45.44
N ARG A 148 -35.06 14.15 46.22
CA ARG A 148 -34.07 13.64 47.18
C ARG A 148 -34.45 14.15 48.57
N PRO A 149 -34.58 13.27 49.59
CA PRO A 149 -34.71 13.72 50.97
C PRO A 149 -33.48 14.54 51.39
N LEU A 150 -33.69 15.49 52.29
CA LEU A 150 -32.60 16.19 52.98
C LEU A 150 -31.90 15.21 53.93
N GLU A 151 -30.64 14.86 53.63
CA GLU A 151 -29.73 14.28 54.62
C GLU A 151 -28.77 15.34 55.15
N GLU A 152 -28.55 15.32 56.46
CA GLU A 152 -27.83 16.35 57.23
C GLU A 152 -26.30 16.32 57.01
N PRO A 153 -25.60 17.47 57.17
CA PRO A 153 -24.18 17.60 56.84
C PRO A 153 -23.27 16.91 57.86
N ARG A 154 -22.92 15.64 57.61
CA ARG A 154 -21.89 14.93 58.39
C ARG A 154 -20.51 15.56 58.21
N HIS A 155 -19.99 16.13 59.30
CA HIS A 155 -18.65 16.69 59.37
C HIS A 155 -17.58 15.60 59.26
N VAL A 156 -16.57 15.80 58.42
CA VAL A 156 -15.37 14.96 58.40
C VAL A 156 -14.30 15.62 59.26
N VAL A 157 -14.17 15.15 60.51
CA VAL A 157 -13.10 15.56 61.42
C VAL A 157 -11.86 14.73 61.12
N VAL A 158 -10.77 15.40 60.74
CA VAL A 158 -9.45 14.76 60.59
C VAL A 158 -8.81 14.65 61.98
N GLN A 159 -8.80 13.45 62.56
CA GLN A 159 -8.02 13.16 63.77
C GLN A 159 -6.63 12.61 63.42
N PRO A 160 -5.55 13.10 64.06
CA PRO A 160 -4.21 12.56 63.87
C PRO A 160 -4.04 11.23 64.62
N VAL A 161 -3.38 10.26 63.97
CA VAL A 161 -3.11 8.94 64.55
C VAL A 161 -1.95 9.02 65.54
N LEU A 162 -2.25 8.97 66.84
CA LEU A 162 -1.26 8.68 67.88
C LEU A 162 -0.80 7.21 67.79
N ARG A 163 0.51 6.98 67.84
CA ARG A 163 1.10 5.65 68.15
C ARG A 163 1.65 5.65 69.59
N PRO A 164 1.64 4.50 70.30
CA PRO A 164 1.99 4.48 71.72
C PRO A 164 3.50 4.60 71.99
N VAL A 165 3.83 5.09 73.17
CA VAL A 165 5.19 5.14 73.72
C VAL A 165 5.65 3.73 74.14
N VAL A 166 6.87 3.36 73.76
CA VAL A 166 7.65 2.27 74.36
C VAL A 166 9.02 2.83 74.72
N ALA A 167 9.52 2.55 75.93
CA ALA A 167 10.72 3.17 76.48
C ALA A 167 11.86 2.16 76.69
N GLY A 168 13.10 2.60 76.40
CA GLY A 168 14.35 1.87 76.67
C GLY A 168 14.76 0.86 75.58
N VAL A 169 16.05 0.66 75.25
CA VAL A 169 17.31 1.17 75.84
C VAL A 169 18.41 1.24 74.78
N GLY A 170 19.23 2.32 74.77
CA GLY A 170 20.65 2.41 74.34
C GLY A 170 21.01 2.07 72.87
N VAL A 171 21.88 2.78 72.14
CA VAL A 171 23.07 3.58 72.49
C VAL A 171 23.33 4.59 71.33
N ILE A 172 24.14 5.61 71.61
CA ILE A 172 24.31 6.88 70.86
C ILE A 172 25.39 6.77 69.76
N GLN A 173 25.05 7.25 68.52
CA GLN A 173 25.81 8.10 67.53
C GLN A 173 27.37 8.05 67.40
N PRO A 174 28.04 8.74 66.43
CA PRO A 174 27.58 9.75 65.44
C PRO A 174 28.02 9.55 63.96
N MET A 175 27.58 10.46 63.09
CA MET A 175 28.24 10.78 61.80
C MET A 175 29.52 11.61 62.02
N PRO A 176 30.50 11.58 61.10
CA PRO A 176 31.51 12.62 60.99
C PRO A 176 31.10 13.75 60.03
N GLU A 177 31.38 14.99 60.43
CA GLU A 177 31.33 16.18 59.59
C GLU A 177 32.73 16.48 59.00
N ASN A 178 32.94 17.66 58.43
CA ASN A 178 33.91 17.90 57.36
C ASN A 178 35.23 18.59 57.79
N ARG A 179 36.26 18.42 56.94
CA ARG A 179 37.50 19.23 56.74
C ARG A 179 38.79 19.00 57.56
N GLU A 180 39.84 18.76 56.76
CA GLU A 180 41.22 19.31 56.79
C GLU A 180 42.11 18.97 58.01
N HIS A 181 43.32 18.43 57.85
CA HIS A 181 44.49 19.19 57.37
C HIS A 181 45.75 18.35 57.04
N HIS A 182 46.56 18.93 56.16
CA HIS A 182 48.03 18.81 55.97
C HIS A 182 48.73 17.57 55.38
N ILE A 183 49.51 17.91 54.35
CA ILE A 183 50.45 17.15 53.52
C ILE A 183 51.85 17.12 54.16
N ILE A 184 52.54 15.98 54.08
CA ILE A 184 53.99 15.84 53.84
C ILE A 184 54.13 14.57 52.96
N THR A 185 54.28 14.68 51.63
CA THR A 185 55.54 14.47 50.85
C THR A 185 56.41 13.30 51.36
N VAL A 186 56.95 12.41 50.51
CA VAL A 186 57.95 12.64 49.44
C VAL A 186 57.95 11.43 48.47
N ASP A 187 58.11 11.70 47.16
CA ASP A 187 58.86 11.03 46.06
C ASP A 187 59.23 9.52 46.20
N THR A 188 59.37 8.62 45.20
CA THR A 188 59.49 8.63 43.71
C THR A 188 59.32 7.14 43.24
N ASP A 189 59.35 6.65 41.98
CA ASP A 189 59.54 7.23 40.63
C ASP A 189 58.89 6.34 39.51
N SER A 190 58.93 6.84 38.27
CA SER A 190 59.11 6.19 36.95
C SER A 190 58.67 4.74 36.62
N GLU A 191 57.88 4.67 35.54
CA GLU A 191 58.08 3.84 34.32
C GLU A 191 57.68 2.35 34.18
N HIS A 192 57.00 2.13 33.05
CA HIS A 192 57.04 1.03 32.08
C HIS A 192 56.47 -0.39 32.33
N THR A 193 55.65 -0.77 31.34
CA THR A 193 55.24 -2.09 30.82
C THR A 193 56.42 -3.04 30.54
N PRO A 194 56.25 -4.38 30.28
CA PRO A 194 55.05 -5.08 29.78
C PRO A 194 54.74 -6.48 30.41
N SER A 195 53.86 -7.24 29.76
CA SER A 195 53.58 -8.68 29.95
C SER A 195 54.67 -9.59 29.30
N PRO A 196 54.59 -10.95 29.16
CA PRO A 196 53.58 -11.92 29.62
C PRO A 196 54.13 -13.30 30.16
N SER A 197 53.19 -14.20 30.54
CA SER A 197 53.16 -15.66 30.26
C SER A 197 53.71 -16.73 31.23
N ARG A 198 53.04 -17.89 31.12
CA ARG A 198 53.44 -19.30 31.40
C ARG A 198 53.31 -19.90 32.83
N SER A 199 52.53 -20.99 32.82
CA SER A 199 52.24 -22.06 33.80
C SER A 199 53.44 -23.05 33.97
N PRO A 200 53.38 -24.25 34.65
CA PRO A 200 52.21 -25.00 35.15
C PRO A 200 52.36 -25.90 36.44
N MET A 201 51.29 -26.66 36.77
CA MET A 201 51.29 -27.98 37.52
C MET A 201 51.58 -27.97 39.05
N ARG A 202 51.09 -28.89 39.92
CA ARG A 202 50.35 -30.18 39.78
C ARG A 202 49.69 -30.68 41.11
N ARG A 203 48.57 -31.45 41.01
CA ARG A 203 48.03 -32.52 41.94
C ARG A 203 47.55 -32.14 43.38
N GLY A 204 46.54 -32.79 43.98
CA GLY A 204 45.58 -33.82 43.50
C GLY A 204 44.88 -34.63 44.63
N ARG A 205 43.90 -35.50 44.26
CA ARG A 205 42.96 -36.34 45.09
C ARG A 205 41.70 -35.59 45.59
N GLY A 206 40.46 -36.12 45.67
CA GLY A 206 39.86 -37.43 45.32
C GLY A 206 38.86 -37.94 46.39
N LEU A 207 37.79 -38.72 46.14
CA LEU A 207 37.17 -39.22 44.89
C LEU A 207 35.82 -39.98 45.20
N LEU A 208 34.63 -39.58 44.68
CA LEU A 208 33.39 -40.40 44.56
C LEU A 208 32.32 -39.66 43.70
N GLU A 209 32.02 -40.04 42.44
CA GLU A 209 30.94 -40.97 41.98
C GLU A 209 29.49 -40.50 42.30
N ARG A 210 28.51 -40.37 41.38
CA ARG A 210 28.21 -40.83 39.99
C ARG A 210 27.38 -39.73 39.25
N ARG A 211 27.15 -39.70 37.91
CA ARG A 211 27.35 -40.64 36.77
C ARG A 211 27.55 -39.81 35.48
N GLY A 212 28.18 -40.38 34.44
CA GLY A 212 28.68 -39.72 33.20
C GLY A 212 27.69 -38.81 32.43
N SER A 213 28.14 -37.83 31.62
CA SER A 213 29.23 -37.83 30.62
C SER A 213 29.01 -38.82 29.47
N ASN A 214 29.32 -38.51 28.20
CA ASN A 214 29.66 -37.26 27.50
C ASN A 214 29.59 -37.52 25.97
N ALA A 215 29.34 -36.46 25.19
CA ALA A 215 29.77 -36.21 23.80
C ALA A 215 29.91 -37.37 22.77
N SER A 216 29.36 -37.13 21.57
CA SER A 216 30.20 -37.02 20.36
C SER A 216 29.49 -36.27 19.24
N LEU A 217 30.19 -35.37 18.56
CA LEU A 217 29.85 -35.05 17.17
C LEU A 217 30.16 -36.28 16.32
N THR A 218 29.34 -36.52 15.30
CA THR A 218 29.75 -37.31 14.12
C THR A 218 29.38 -36.48 12.89
N LEU A 219 30.38 -36.15 12.09
CA LEU A 219 30.15 -35.57 10.76
C LEU A 219 29.84 -36.73 9.82
N ASP A 220 28.71 -36.70 9.13
CA ASP A 220 28.44 -37.61 8.01
C ASP A 220 28.21 -36.81 6.73
N LEU A 221 28.94 -37.19 5.68
CA LEU A 221 28.98 -36.54 4.38
C LEU A 221 28.65 -37.59 3.30
N ASN A 222 27.36 -37.79 2.98
CA ASN A 222 26.84 -37.63 1.61
C ASN A 222 25.37 -38.05 1.37
N ARG A 223 24.63 -37.08 0.83
CA ARG A 223 23.61 -37.15 -0.25
C ARG A 223 22.22 -37.80 -0.06
N SER A 224 21.26 -37.03 -0.63
CA SER A 224 19.94 -37.38 -1.19
C SER A 224 18.82 -37.87 -0.27
N GLN A 225 18.13 -36.92 0.37
CA GLN A 225 16.79 -36.48 -0.07
C GLN A 225 16.37 -35.18 0.66
N GLU A 226 15.91 -34.18 -0.08
CA GLU A 226 15.39 -32.93 0.49
C GLU A 226 13.98 -33.15 1.03
N ASN A 227 13.85 -33.38 2.34
CA ASN A 227 12.57 -33.30 3.04
C ASN A 227 12.42 -31.93 3.69
N ILE A 228 11.79 -31.00 2.96
CA ILE A 228 11.35 -29.71 3.49
C ILE A 228 10.41 -29.96 4.67
N HIS A 229 10.78 -29.48 5.86
CA HIS A 229 9.95 -29.62 7.05
C HIS A 229 8.75 -28.68 6.98
N CYS A 230 7.65 -29.15 6.39
CA CYS A 230 6.40 -28.41 6.28
C CYS A 230 5.60 -28.51 7.60
N GLY A 231 5.75 -27.53 8.49
CA GLY A 231 4.97 -27.44 9.71
C GLY A 231 5.15 -26.11 10.45
N THR A 232 4.14 -25.66 11.18
CA THR A 232 4.24 -24.49 12.05
C THR A 232 5.23 -24.79 13.19
N PRO A 233 6.24 -23.94 13.42
CA PRO A 233 7.26 -24.17 14.44
C PRO A 233 6.70 -24.15 15.87
N PRO A 234 7.36 -24.81 16.84
CA PRO A 234 6.90 -24.90 18.22
C PRO A 234 6.91 -23.54 18.93
N LYS A 235 6.07 -23.40 19.98
CA LYS A 235 5.87 -22.13 20.72
C LYS A 235 7.10 -21.56 21.45
N GLU A 236 8.20 -22.30 21.50
CA GLU A 236 9.46 -21.90 22.13
C GLU A 236 10.50 -21.36 21.11
N CYS A 237 10.13 -21.33 19.83
CA CYS A 237 10.97 -20.85 18.74
C CYS A 237 11.06 -19.31 18.74
N SER A 238 12.22 -18.75 18.37
CA SER A 238 12.41 -17.31 18.27
C SER A 238 11.58 -16.68 17.13
N ALA A 239 11.38 -15.37 17.19
CA ALA A 239 10.61 -14.66 16.15
C ALA A 239 11.24 -14.78 14.75
N GLU A 240 12.57 -14.85 14.65
CA GLU A 240 13.27 -15.00 13.38
C GLU A 240 13.15 -16.43 12.85
N GLU A 241 13.42 -17.44 13.68
CA GLU A 241 13.24 -18.85 13.30
C GLU A 241 11.79 -19.16 12.92
N TYR A 242 10.80 -18.57 13.60
CA TYR A 242 9.40 -18.67 13.19
C TYR A 242 9.22 -18.19 11.77
N LEU A 243 9.69 -16.97 11.46
CA LEU A 243 9.49 -16.36 10.15
C LEU A 243 10.27 -17.07 9.02
N GLN A 244 11.37 -17.76 9.37
CA GLN A 244 12.15 -18.58 8.44
C GLN A 244 11.54 -19.95 8.14
N SER A 245 10.69 -20.49 9.03
CA SER A 245 10.17 -21.87 8.93
C SER A 245 8.65 -22.00 8.81
N ALA A 246 7.88 -20.97 9.18
CA ALA A 246 6.42 -21.00 9.08
C ALA A 246 5.96 -21.13 7.62
N SER A 247 5.28 -22.24 7.33
CA SER A 247 4.75 -22.57 5.99
C SER A 247 3.39 -23.26 6.12
N LYS A 248 2.46 -22.91 5.23
CA LYS A 248 1.15 -23.55 5.10
C LYS A 248 0.71 -23.55 3.65
N ARG A 249 1.26 -24.48 2.87
CA ARG A 249 0.82 -24.75 1.49
C ARG A 249 -0.65 -25.17 1.45
N LEU A 250 -1.45 -24.41 0.70
CA LEU A 250 -2.86 -24.64 0.43
C LEU A 250 -3.04 -25.06 -1.04
N THR A 251 -3.69 -26.19 -1.29
CA THR A 251 -4.22 -26.50 -2.63
C THR A 251 -5.33 -25.51 -3.02
N ARG A 252 -5.66 -25.42 -4.31
CA ARG A 252 -6.78 -24.61 -4.84
C ARG A 252 -8.08 -24.82 -4.05
N ARG A 253 -8.41 -26.09 -3.74
CA ARG A 253 -9.58 -26.46 -2.92
C ARG A 253 -9.47 -26.01 -1.45
N GLN A 254 -8.28 -26.12 -0.85
CA GLN A 254 -8.05 -25.66 0.53
C GLN A 254 -8.11 -24.14 0.64
N LEU A 255 -7.57 -23.40 -0.34
CA LEU A 255 -7.66 -21.93 -0.42
C LEU A 255 -9.11 -21.44 -0.43
N ARG A 256 -9.96 -22.05 -1.27
CA ARG A 256 -11.42 -21.79 -1.28
C ARG A 256 -12.08 -22.10 0.07
N SER A 257 -11.63 -23.14 0.76
CA SER A 257 -12.20 -23.57 2.04
C SER A 257 -11.73 -22.74 3.23
N ALA A 258 -10.52 -22.16 3.18
CA ALA A 258 -9.95 -21.35 4.25
C ALA A 258 -10.81 -20.12 4.57
N LEU A 259 -11.42 -19.52 3.55
CA LEU A 259 -12.35 -18.39 3.68
C LEU A 259 -13.66 -18.72 4.41
N LYS A 260 -13.94 -20.01 4.69
CA LYS A 260 -15.09 -20.41 5.53
C LYS A 260 -14.80 -20.27 7.03
N ASP A 261 -13.53 -20.27 7.42
CA ASP A 261 -13.09 -20.07 8.81
C ASP A 261 -12.15 -18.86 8.90
N VAL A 262 -12.76 -17.69 8.79
CA VAL A 262 -12.09 -16.40 8.97
C VAL A 262 -11.45 -16.29 10.37
N LYS A 263 -12.00 -16.96 11.38
CA LYS A 263 -11.43 -16.94 12.74
C LYS A 263 -10.08 -17.67 12.78
N ALA A 264 -9.95 -18.81 12.11
CA ALA A 264 -8.67 -19.50 11.95
C ALA A 264 -7.64 -18.62 11.21
N LEU A 265 -8.02 -17.97 10.10
CA LEU A 265 -7.15 -17.04 9.38
C LEU A 265 -6.67 -15.87 10.23
N HIS A 266 -7.56 -15.28 11.04
CA HIS A 266 -7.20 -14.19 11.95
C HIS A 266 -6.31 -14.68 13.09
N THR A 267 -6.54 -15.90 13.59
CA THR A 267 -5.69 -16.50 14.65
C THR A 267 -4.28 -16.74 14.14
N GLU A 268 -4.16 -17.36 12.96
CA GLU A 268 -2.88 -17.58 12.27
C GLU A 268 -2.13 -16.26 12.04
N PHE A 269 -2.80 -15.21 11.56
CA PHE A 269 -2.20 -13.89 11.37
C PHE A 269 -1.58 -13.30 12.65
N TRP A 270 -2.22 -13.51 13.81
CA TRP A 270 -1.73 -13.00 15.09
C TRP A 270 -0.58 -13.82 15.68
N GLU A 271 -0.33 -15.03 15.18
CA GLU A 271 0.85 -15.83 15.54
C GLU A 271 2.12 -15.39 14.77
N ILE A 272 1.96 -14.76 13.58
CA ILE A 272 3.09 -14.29 12.78
C ILE A 272 3.78 -13.09 13.49
N PRO A 273 5.08 -13.17 13.83
CA PRO A 273 5.83 -12.05 14.40
C PRO A 273 5.86 -10.83 13.47
N MET A 274 5.88 -9.61 14.04
CA MET A 274 5.88 -8.38 13.23
C MET A 274 7.26 -7.97 12.70
N ASN A 275 8.36 -8.41 13.32
CA ASN A 275 9.75 -8.10 12.94
C ASN A 275 10.05 -6.60 12.69
N HIS A 276 9.43 -5.70 13.48
CA HIS A 276 9.78 -4.28 13.45
C HIS A 276 11.14 -4.05 14.12
N PRO A 277 12.11 -3.39 13.45
CA PRO A 277 13.37 -3.02 14.09
C PRO A 277 13.15 -1.88 15.09
N GLU A 278 13.83 -1.95 16.24
CA GLU A 278 13.65 -0.99 17.35
C GLU A 278 14.16 0.42 17.02
N LYS A 279 15.26 0.50 16.27
CA LYS A 279 15.95 1.73 15.90
C LYS A 279 16.63 1.61 14.54
N VAL A 280 16.98 2.76 13.96
CA VAL A 280 17.93 2.90 12.85
C VAL A 280 19.15 3.64 13.40
N GLU A 281 20.37 3.20 13.09
CA GLU A 281 21.58 3.77 13.68
C GLU A 281 22.03 5.10 13.05
N ILE A 282 21.51 5.42 11.85
CA ILE A 282 21.76 6.69 11.17
C ILE A 282 21.11 7.86 11.92
N ALA A 283 21.94 8.78 12.39
CA ALA A 283 21.51 10.02 13.04
C ALA A 283 20.58 10.84 12.14
N GLY A 284 19.56 11.48 12.72
CA GLY A 284 18.59 12.30 11.98
C GLY A 284 17.59 11.52 11.10
N SER A 285 17.76 10.21 10.89
CA SER A 285 16.88 9.36 10.06
C SER A 285 15.40 9.47 10.39
N GLY A 286 15.06 9.69 11.67
CA GLY A 286 13.69 9.94 12.14
C GLY A 286 12.98 11.10 11.45
N THR A 287 13.70 12.08 10.89
CA THR A 287 13.11 13.18 10.10
C THR A 287 12.60 12.70 8.74
N LYS A 288 13.25 11.71 8.12
CA LYS A 288 12.88 11.10 6.84
C LYS A 288 11.80 10.01 7.00
N ASN A 289 11.31 9.75 8.22
CA ASN A 289 10.31 8.70 8.51
C ASN A 289 8.90 9.27 8.71
N ARG A 290 7.94 8.84 7.87
CA ARG A 290 6.54 9.25 7.97
C ARG A 290 5.88 8.76 9.27
N TYR A 291 6.34 7.62 9.78
CA TYR A 291 5.87 7.02 11.03
C TYR A 291 7.06 6.60 11.88
N LYS A 292 7.14 7.09 13.12
CA LYS A 292 8.30 6.87 14.02
C LYS A 292 8.61 5.40 14.30
N THR A 293 7.58 4.54 14.28
CA THR A 293 7.68 3.10 14.59
C THR A 293 7.75 2.20 13.36
N ILE A 294 7.65 2.74 12.15
CA ILE A 294 7.73 1.95 10.90
C ILE A 294 9.09 2.27 10.27
N LEU A 295 10.09 1.50 10.68
CA LEU A 295 11.48 1.66 10.32
C LEU A 295 11.91 0.53 9.35
N PRO A 296 12.85 0.79 8.43
CA PRO A 296 13.39 -0.25 7.55
C PRO A 296 14.31 -1.20 8.32
N ASN A 297 14.20 -2.51 8.06
CA ASN A 297 15.14 -3.52 8.57
C ASN A 297 16.53 -3.28 7.95
N GLU A 298 17.59 -3.28 8.76
CA GLU A 298 18.91 -2.84 8.29
C GLU A 298 19.51 -3.80 7.24
N SER A 299 19.34 -5.11 7.44
CA SER A 299 19.87 -6.18 6.56
C SER A 299 19.40 -6.11 5.10
N THR A 300 18.25 -5.48 4.85
CA THR A 300 17.62 -5.37 3.52
C THR A 300 17.35 -3.93 3.11
N ARG A 301 17.86 -2.94 3.86
CA ARG A 301 17.59 -1.51 3.62
C ARG A 301 18.11 -1.08 2.25
N VAL A 302 17.41 -0.16 1.60
CA VAL A 302 17.93 0.51 0.40
C VAL A 302 18.83 1.67 0.83
N HIS A 303 20.05 1.70 0.31
CA HIS A 303 21.02 2.78 0.53
C HIS A 303 21.05 3.68 -0.70
N LEU A 304 20.92 4.98 -0.53
CA LEU A 304 21.16 5.97 -1.59
C LEU A 304 22.67 6.21 -1.77
N PHE A 305 23.04 7.18 -2.61
CA PHE A 305 24.42 7.67 -2.67
C PHE A 305 24.66 8.62 -1.52
N GLU A 306 25.77 8.43 -0.81
CA GLU A 306 26.23 9.37 0.21
C GLU A 306 26.78 10.63 -0.45
N LYS A 307 26.39 11.79 0.07
CA LYS A 307 26.76 13.13 -0.41
C LYS A 307 27.49 13.85 0.72
N ASN A 308 28.67 14.41 0.43
CA ASN A 308 29.44 15.26 1.34
C ASN A 308 29.68 14.62 2.73
N ASP A 309 29.92 13.31 2.77
CA ASP A 309 30.14 12.53 4.00
C ASP A 309 29.01 12.69 5.06
N ASP A 310 27.76 12.89 4.60
CA ASP A 310 26.55 12.86 5.44
C ASP A 310 25.82 11.51 5.33
N PRO A 311 25.86 10.64 6.36
CA PRO A 311 25.16 9.36 6.35
C PRO A 311 23.63 9.48 6.18
N LEU A 312 23.02 10.62 6.53
CA LEU A 312 21.58 10.86 6.36
C LEU A 312 21.19 11.03 4.88
N SER A 313 22.12 11.50 4.04
CA SER A 313 21.92 11.54 2.58
C SER A 313 21.79 10.14 1.97
N SER A 314 22.47 9.13 2.54
CA SER A 314 22.34 7.73 2.14
C SER A 314 21.02 7.08 2.58
N TYR A 315 20.26 7.72 3.49
CA TYR A 315 19.07 7.13 4.11
C TYR A 315 17.78 7.38 3.32
N ILE A 316 17.05 6.29 3.07
CA ILE A 316 15.64 6.29 2.68
C ILE A 316 14.90 5.18 3.44
N ASN A 317 13.64 5.40 3.82
CA ASN A 317 12.79 4.38 4.45
C ASN A 317 12.24 3.42 3.38
N ALA A 318 13.10 2.50 2.95
CA ALA A 318 12.79 1.47 1.97
C ALA A 318 13.59 0.20 2.22
N ASN A 319 13.03 -0.94 1.85
CA ASN A 319 13.70 -2.24 1.88
C ASN A 319 13.60 -2.93 0.52
N TYR A 320 14.65 -3.63 0.12
CA TYR A 320 14.54 -4.68 -0.89
C TYR A 320 13.65 -5.81 -0.36
N VAL A 321 12.83 -6.37 -1.23
CA VAL A 321 11.91 -7.46 -0.92
C VAL A 321 12.04 -8.53 -2.00
N ARG A 322 12.10 -9.79 -1.58
CA ARG A 322 12.21 -10.98 -2.42
C ARG A 322 10.93 -11.27 -3.18
N GLY A 323 11.07 -11.94 -4.31
CA GLY A 323 9.98 -12.35 -5.17
C GLY A 323 9.60 -13.82 -5.02
N TYR A 324 8.78 -14.29 -5.97
CA TYR A 324 8.51 -15.71 -6.13
C TYR A 324 9.82 -16.49 -6.35
N GLY A 325 9.91 -17.71 -5.80
CA GLY A 325 11.13 -18.52 -5.85
C GLY A 325 12.34 -17.87 -5.18
N GLU A 326 12.13 -17.03 -4.16
CA GLU A 326 13.17 -16.28 -3.45
C GLU A 326 13.98 -15.32 -4.37
N GLU A 327 13.36 -14.83 -5.46
CA GLU A 327 13.99 -13.89 -6.40
C GLU A 327 14.50 -12.63 -5.68
N ALA A 328 15.83 -12.54 -5.50
CA ALA A 328 16.45 -11.43 -4.78
C ALA A 328 16.17 -10.08 -5.45
N LYS A 329 15.71 -9.11 -4.65
CA LYS A 329 15.39 -7.73 -5.08
C LYS A 329 14.33 -7.65 -6.20
N ALA A 330 13.35 -8.55 -6.22
CA ALA A 330 12.20 -8.44 -7.12
C ALA A 330 11.40 -7.14 -6.91
N TYR A 331 11.34 -6.66 -5.67
CA TYR A 331 10.62 -5.43 -5.29
C TYR A 331 11.46 -4.53 -4.38
N ILE A 332 11.03 -3.27 -4.27
CA ILE A 332 11.38 -2.36 -3.17
C ILE A 332 10.09 -1.91 -2.49
N ALA A 333 9.95 -2.21 -1.19
CA ALA A 333 8.85 -1.73 -0.38
C ALA A 333 9.25 -0.43 0.34
N THR A 334 8.53 0.67 0.09
CA THR A 334 8.85 1.99 0.66
C THR A 334 7.61 2.74 1.14
N GLN A 335 7.80 3.75 2.00
CA GLN A 335 6.74 4.67 2.44
C GLN A 335 6.31 5.62 1.31
N GLY A 336 5.13 6.25 1.46
CA GLY A 336 4.73 7.34 0.56
C GLY A 336 5.61 8.57 0.79
N PRO A 337 6.29 9.12 -0.24
CA PRO A 337 7.23 10.23 -0.09
C PRO A 337 6.68 11.41 0.73
N LEU A 338 7.53 11.95 1.61
CA LEU A 338 7.33 13.22 2.32
C LEU A 338 7.85 14.38 1.44
N PRO A 339 7.44 15.64 1.67
CA PRO A 339 7.92 16.80 0.91
C PRO A 339 9.44 16.84 0.73
N HIS A 340 10.19 16.60 1.81
CA HIS A 340 11.65 16.61 1.83
C HIS A 340 12.31 15.27 1.46
N THR A 341 11.53 14.23 1.12
CA THR A 341 12.06 12.93 0.65
C THR A 341 11.61 12.59 -0.77
N VAL A 342 11.06 13.55 -1.52
CA VAL A 342 10.70 13.36 -2.95
C VAL A 342 11.97 13.15 -3.79
N ASN A 343 13.02 13.93 -3.54
CA ASN A 343 14.30 13.79 -4.23
C ASN A 343 14.96 12.43 -3.91
N ASP A 344 14.99 12.04 -2.63
CA ASP A 344 15.46 10.72 -2.17
C ASP A 344 14.76 9.57 -2.93
N PHE A 345 13.43 9.66 -3.11
CA PHE A 345 12.63 8.68 -3.83
C PHE A 345 13.02 8.59 -5.32
N TRP A 346 13.23 9.72 -5.99
CA TRP A 346 13.65 9.71 -7.39
C TRP A 346 15.10 9.25 -7.57
N GLN A 347 16.01 9.61 -6.66
CA GLN A 347 17.36 9.05 -6.63
C GLN A 347 17.35 7.53 -6.43
N MET A 348 16.42 6.99 -5.62
CA MET A 348 16.21 5.55 -5.46
C MET A 348 15.78 4.88 -6.78
N VAL A 349 14.70 5.38 -7.40
CA VAL A 349 14.16 4.86 -8.68
C VAL A 349 15.24 4.88 -9.77
N TRP A 350 16.02 5.96 -9.85
CA TRP A 350 17.10 6.11 -10.80
C TRP A 350 18.27 5.14 -10.53
N LYS A 351 18.74 5.06 -9.29
CA LYS A 351 19.87 4.21 -8.88
C LYS A 351 19.59 2.74 -9.16
N GLU A 352 18.41 2.27 -8.75
CA GLU A 352 18.01 0.87 -8.88
C GLU A 352 17.50 0.53 -10.29
N LYS A 353 17.42 1.54 -11.19
CA LYS A 353 16.89 1.46 -12.56
C LYS A 353 15.51 0.79 -12.59
N SER A 354 14.66 1.15 -11.62
CA SER A 354 13.34 0.55 -11.42
C SER A 354 12.40 0.87 -12.58
N PRO A 355 11.89 -0.14 -13.32
CA PRO A 355 11.04 0.08 -14.50
C PRO A 355 9.59 0.39 -14.13
N LEU A 356 9.21 0.12 -12.88
CA LEU A 356 7.82 0.09 -12.42
C LEU A 356 7.69 0.70 -11.03
N ILE A 357 6.66 1.52 -10.84
CA ILE A 357 6.23 2.08 -9.56
C ILE A 357 4.75 1.76 -9.35
N VAL A 358 4.39 1.17 -8.22
CA VAL A 358 3.01 0.86 -7.84
C VAL A 358 2.61 1.64 -6.57
N MET A 359 1.72 2.61 -6.74
CA MET A 359 1.22 3.51 -5.71
C MET A 359 -0.18 3.09 -5.26
N ILE A 360 -0.32 2.60 -4.03
CA ILE A 360 -1.59 2.04 -3.49
C ILE A 360 -2.17 2.94 -2.38
N THR A 361 -2.26 4.24 -2.65
CA THR A 361 -2.83 5.22 -1.71
C THR A 361 -3.36 6.46 -2.42
N LYS A 362 -4.34 7.14 -1.80
CA LYS A 362 -4.62 8.54 -2.14
C LYS A 362 -3.56 9.44 -1.49
N LEU A 363 -3.37 10.65 -2.01
CA LEU A 363 -2.48 11.65 -1.40
C LEU A 363 -2.95 12.04 0.01
N LYS A 364 -4.27 12.20 0.18
CA LYS A 364 -4.94 12.52 1.44
C LYS A 364 -6.11 11.58 1.68
N GLU A 365 -6.28 11.11 2.91
CA GLU A 365 -7.39 10.26 3.35
C GLU A 365 -7.84 10.74 4.74
N LYS A 366 -9.16 10.96 4.93
CA LYS A 366 -9.72 11.56 6.18
C LYS A 366 -8.96 12.82 6.63
N MET A 367 -8.68 13.72 5.68
CA MET A 367 -7.86 14.94 5.83
C MET A 367 -6.38 14.75 6.22
N LYS A 368 -5.91 13.52 6.50
CA LYS A 368 -4.50 13.23 6.80
C LYS A 368 -3.72 12.99 5.52
N VAL A 369 -2.52 13.57 5.42
CA VAL A 369 -1.58 13.32 4.30
C VAL A 369 -1.01 11.90 4.44
N LYS A 370 -1.15 11.11 3.38
CA LYS A 370 -0.63 9.74 3.27
C LYS A 370 0.54 9.66 2.29
N CYS A 371 0.58 10.54 1.29
CA CYS A 371 1.65 10.66 0.31
C CYS A 371 1.71 12.07 -0.25
N GLU A 372 2.91 12.60 -0.50
CA GLU A 372 3.10 13.84 -1.26
C GLU A 372 2.86 13.57 -2.76
N PRO A 373 2.33 14.54 -3.55
CA PRO A 373 2.37 14.47 -5.01
C PRO A 373 3.81 14.57 -5.53
N TYR A 374 4.45 13.42 -5.72
CA TYR A 374 5.84 13.32 -6.22
C TYR A 374 5.93 13.13 -7.75
N ILE A 375 4.80 12.90 -8.42
CA ILE A 375 4.68 12.85 -9.89
C ILE A 375 4.28 14.26 -10.38
N PRO A 376 4.98 14.85 -11.37
CA PRO A 376 4.58 16.13 -11.95
C PRO A 376 3.37 15.99 -12.87
N ASP A 377 2.63 17.07 -13.13
CA ASP A 377 1.49 17.06 -14.05
C ASP A 377 1.92 16.87 -15.52
N TYR A 378 3.10 17.36 -15.89
CA TYR A 378 3.71 17.19 -17.21
C TYR A 378 5.22 16.95 -17.12
N GLN A 379 5.97 17.86 -16.50
CA GLN A 379 7.43 17.78 -16.36
C GLN A 379 7.85 18.36 -15.01
N GLY A 380 8.84 17.75 -14.34
CA GLY A 380 9.36 18.18 -13.06
C GLY A 380 10.85 17.84 -12.92
N HIS A 381 11.57 18.61 -12.11
CA HIS A 381 12.99 18.40 -11.83
C HIS A 381 13.16 18.09 -10.34
N TYR A 382 13.89 17.02 -10.04
CA TYR A 382 14.14 16.48 -8.71
C TYR A 382 15.65 16.29 -8.56
N GLU A 383 16.32 17.34 -8.07
CA GLU A 383 17.78 17.52 -8.16
C GLU A 383 18.26 17.47 -9.62
N ASP A 384 19.07 16.48 -9.99
CA ASP A 384 19.63 16.26 -11.32
C ASP A 384 18.83 15.28 -12.18
N ILE A 385 17.69 14.79 -11.66
CA ILE A 385 16.76 13.90 -12.38
C ILE A 385 15.54 14.70 -12.83
N GLU A 386 15.33 14.76 -14.14
CA GLU A 386 14.11 15.26 -14.76
C GLU A 386 13.13 14.10 -14.94
N VAL A 387 11.84 14.32 -14.65
CA VAL A 387 10.75 13.38 -14.85
C VAL A 387 9.71 14.01 -15.76
N THR A 388 9.43 13.40 -16.91
CA THR A 388 8.39 13.83 -17.84
C THR A 388 7.29 12.78 -17.94
N VAL A 389 6.03 13.17 -17.82
CA VAL A 389 4.86 12.33 -18.08
C VAL A 389 4.61 12.32 -19.59
N ILE A 390 4.95 11.21 -20.25
CA ILE A 390 4.76 11.02 -21.68
C ILE A 390 3.29 10.71 -22.00
N ARG A 391 2.66 9.87 -21.18
CA ARG A 391 1.30 9.37 -21.43
C ARG A 391 0.59 9.02 -20.13
N VAL A 392 -0.72 9.25 -20.09
CA VAL A 392 -1.61 8.84 -18.99
C VAL A 392 -2.65 7.89 -19.57
N ILE A 393 -2.74 6.68 -19.03
CA ILE A 393 -3.60 5.60 -19.52
C ILE A 393 -4.60 5.22 -18.42
N PRO A 394 -5.89 5.54 -18.57
CA PRO A 394 -6.90 5.12 -17.61
C PRO A 394 -7.14 3.61 -17.68
N ARG A 395 -7.40 3.00 -16.52
CA ARG A 395 -7.81 1.61 -16.33
C ARG A 395 -9.00 1.57 -15.38
N GLU A 396 -9.66 0.42 -15.26
CA GLU A 396 -10.74 0.26 -14.28
C GLU A 396 -10.14 0.19 -12.85
N GLY A 397 -10.30 1.25 -12.07
CA GLY A 397 -9.86 1.34 -10.67
C GLY A 397 -8.46 1.92 -10.43
N TYR A 398 -7.65 2.06 -11.48
CA TYR A 398 -6.30 2.63 -11.41
C TYR A 398 -5.94 3.44 -12.66
N THR A 399 -4.77 4.08 -12.64
CA THR A 399 -4.24 4.83 -13.79
C THR A 399 -2.77 4.51 -13.97
N VAL A 400 -2.38 4.15 -15.18
CA VAL A 400 -0.97 3.94 -15.55
C VAL A 400 -0.43 5.25 -16.14
N ARG A 401 0.78 5.65 -15.77
CA ARG A 401 1.53 6.73 -16.41
C ARG A 401 2.79 6.15 -17.00
N GLU A 402 3.13 6.59 -18.19
CA GLU A 402 4.43 6.35 -18.81
C GLU A 402 5.30 7.58 -18.54
N LEU A 403 6.42 7.36 -17.85
CA LEU A 403 7.34 8.40 -17.43
C LEU A 403 8.67 8.23 -18.15
N LEU A 404 9.23 9.34 -18.63
CA LEU A 404 10.61 9.40 -19.10
C LEU A 404 11.43 10.13 -18.03
N LEU A 405 12.36 9.42 -17.41
CA LEU A 405 13.37 9.97 -16.53
C LEU A 405 14.61 10.33 -17.36
N ARG A 406 15.24 11.47 -17.08
CA ARG A 406 16.49 11.91 -17.71
C ARG A 406 17.47 12.42 -16.66
N ARG A 407 18.74 12.02 -16.78
CA ARG A 407 19.86 12.51 -15.95
C ARG A 407 21.10 12.61 -16.83
N GLY A 408 21.53 13.84 -17.14
CA GLY A 408 22.55 14.07 -18.16
C GLY A 408 22.13 13.47 -19.51
N ASN A 409 22.96 12.58 -20.04
CA ASN A 409 22.72 11.90 -21.33
C ASN A 409 21.97 10.56 -21.19
N GLU A 410 21.75 10.06 -19.98
CA GLU A 410 21.00 8.82 -19.77
C GLU A 410 19.49 9.09 -19.68
N THR A 411 18.70 8.14 -20.19
CA THR A 411 17.24 8.12 -20.02
C THR A 411 16.75 6.76 -19.51
N LEU A 412 15.64 6.76 -18.79
CA LEU A 412 14.98 5.57 -18.27
C LEU A 412 13.46 5.70 -18.46
N SER A 413 12.83 4.71 -19.07
CA SER A 413 11.36 4.62 -19.12
C SER A 413 10.84 3.93 -17.85
N VAL A 414 9.84 4.51 -17.21
CA VAL A 414 9.24 4.00 -15.97
C VAL A 414 7.72 4.05 -16.06
N TYR A 415 7.04 2.93 -15.79
CA TYR A 415 5.58 2.89 -15.69
C TYR A 415 5.12 3.07 -14.23
N HIS A 416 4.29 4.08 -13.99
CA HIS A 416 3.73 4.39 -12.67
C HIS A 416 2.23 4.06 -12.61
N PHE A 417 1.88 3.03 -11.85
CA PHE A 417 0.53 2.57 -11.56
C PHE A 417 -0.03 3.25 -10.31
N TRP A 418 -1.17 3.93 -10.43
CA TRP A 418 -1.83 4.59 -9.31
C TRP A 418 -3.19 3.97 -8.98
N TYR A 419 -3.24 3.20 -7.90
CA TYR A 419 -4.44 2.57 -7.36
C TYR A 419 -5.06 3.44 -6.26
N THR A 420 -6.20 4.08 -6.56
CA THR A 420 -6.87 5.02 -5.65
C THR A 420 -8.14 4.46 -5.00
N THR A 421 -8.60 3.27 -5.41
CA THR A 421 -9.85 2.67 -4.91
C THR A 421 -9.70 1.92 -3.59
N TRP A 422 -8.48 1.78 -3.03
CA TRP A 422 -8.27 1.17 -1.71
C TRP A 422 -8.78 2.09 -0.57
N PRO A 423 -9.78 1.67 0.23
CA PRO A 423 -10.33 2.49 1.31
C PRO A 423 -9.42 2.54 2.56
N ASP A 424 -9.42 3.67 3.27
CA ASP A 424 -8.57 3.83 4.45
C ASP A 424 -9.03 2.96 5.64
N HIS A 425 -8.09 2.24 6.24
CA HIS A 425 -8.30 1.23 7.31
C HIS A 425 -9.30 0.10 6.95
N LYS A 426 -9.47 -0.22 5.66
CA LYS A 426 -10.30 -1.34 5.17
C LYS A 426 -9.63 -2.01 3.98
N THR A 427 -10.27 -3.04 3.44
CA THR A 427 -9.92 -3.72 2.19
C THR A 427 -10.86 -3.26 1.06
N PRO A 428 -10.45 -3.35 -0.22
CA PRO A 428 -11.34 -3.10 -1.36
C PRO A 428 -12.55 -4.02 -1.36
N ALA A 429 -13.72 -3.53 -1.78
CA ALA A 429 -14.96 -4.33 -1.85
C ALA A 429 -14.88 -5.48 -2.88
N THR A 430 -13.90 -5.45 -3.78
CA THR A 430 -13.55 -6.56 -4.66
C THR A 430 -12.06 -6.53 -4.97
N ALA A 431 -11.43 -7.70 -5.06
CA ALA A 431 -10.01 -7.82 -5.42
C ALA A 431 -9.75 -7.65 -6.93
N LYS A 432 -10.78 -7.68 -7.79
CA LYS A 432 -10.64 -7.70 -9.26
C LYS A 432 -9.71 -6.62 -9.80
N GLN A 433 -9.87 -5.36 -9.35
CA GLN A 433 -9.04 -4.24 -9.83
C GLN A 433 -7.58 -4.38 -9.39
N LEU A 434 -7.33 -4.89 -8.17
CA LEU A 434 -5.99 -5.18 -7.67
C LEU A 434 -5.33 -6.32 -8.45
N LEU A 435 -6.07 -7.40 -8.70
CA LEU A 435 -5.59 -8.54 -9.50
C LEU A 435 -5.23 -8.11 -10.93
N SER A 436 -6.11 -7.35 -11.60
CA SER A 436 -5.83 -6.82 -12.94
C SER A 436 -4.57 -5.94 -12.96
N MET A 437 -4.37 -5.11 -11.94
CA MET A 437 -3.17 -4.28 -11.81
C MET A 437 -1.91 -5.10 -11.54
N ALA A 438 -1.99 -6.12 -10.67
CA ALA A 438 -0.86 -7.00 -10.36
C ALA A 438 -0.44 -7.80 -11.60
N LEU A 439 -1.39 -8.35 -12.35
CA LEU A 439 -1.14 -9.06 -13.60
C LEU A 439 -0.51 -8.15 -14.68
N GLU A 440 -1.01 -6.91 -14.85
CA GLU A 440 -0.41 -5.96 -15.79
C GLU A 440 1.02 -5.57 -15.36
N ALA A 441 1.24 -5.31 -14.07
CA ALA A 441 2.55 -4.91 -13.54
C ALA A 441 3.59 -6.05 -13.56
N GLU A 442 3.22 -7.29 -13.23
CA GLU A 442 4.13 -8.44 -13.32
C GLU A 442 4.47 -8.80 -14.77
N SER A 443 3.48 -8.72 -15.68
CA SER A 443 3.72 -8.91 -17.12
C SER A 443 4.77 -7.92 -17.65
N MET A 444 4.68 -6.64 -17.22
CA MET A 444 5.70 -5.64 -17.53
C MET A 444 7.05 -5.86 -16.82
N ARG A 445 7.06 -6.45 -15.61
CA ARG A 445 8.30 -6.69 -14.83
C ARG A 445 9.09 -7.87 -15.40
N LEU A 446 8.40 -8.95 -15.76
CA LEU A 446 9.01 -10.19 -16.25
C LEU A 446 9.43 -10.07 -17.74
N GLY A 447 8.66 -9.32 -18.54
CA GLY A 447 8.98 -9.05 -19.94
C GLY A 447 9.09 -10.34 -20.78
N ASP A 448 10.05 -10.36 -21.70
CA ASP A 448 10.40 -11.54 -22.52
C ASP A 448 11.50 -12.42 -21.88
N GLY A 449 11.91 -12.12 -20.65
CA GLY A 449 13.00 -12.81 -19.95
C GLY A 449 14.42 -12.48 -20.43
N THR A 450 14.61 -11.60 -21.43
CA THR A 450 15.95 -11.28 -21.97
C THR A 450 16.69 -10.18 -21.20
N LEU A 451 15.96 -9.39 -20.41
CA LEU A 451 16.50 -8.23 -19.69
C LEU A 451 16.90 -8.54 -18.26
N VAL A 452 17.91 -7.82 -17.75
CA VAL A 452 18.31 -7.87 -16.34
C VAL A 452 17.13 -7.40 -15.48
N LYS A 453 16.58 -8.29 -14.65
CA LYS A 453 15.49 -7.97 -13.71
C LYS A 453 15.91 -6.84 -12.77
N ARG A 454 14.98 -5.90 -12.52
CA ARG A 454 15.16 -4.72 -11.66
C ARG A 454 13.96 -4.59 -10.71
N PRO A 455 14.16 -4.07 -9.49
CA PRO A 455 13.10 -4.02 -8.49
C PRO A 455 11.92 -3.14 -8.95
N MET A 456 10.71 -3.68 -8.86
CA MET A 456 9.48 -2.88 -8.90
C MET A 456 9.33 -2.12 -7.56
N VAL A 457 9.21 -0.80 -7.59
CA VAL A 457 8.94 -0.01 -6.37
C VAL A 457 7.46 -0.11 -6.03
N VAL A 458 7.12 -0.55 -4.82
CA VAL A 458 5.73 -0.66 -4.34
C VAL A 458 5.59 0.15 -3.06
N HIS A 459 4.65 1.10 -3.06
CA HIS A 459 4.43 1.98 -1.91
C HIS A 459 2.96 2.24 -1.60
N CYS A 460 2.70 2.60 -0.34
CA CYS A 460 1.41 3.14 0.09
C CYS A 460 1.66 4.36 0.98
N SER A 461 1.09 4.43 2.18
CA SER A 461 1.44 5.44 3.18
C SER A 461 2.67 5.03 4.00
N ALA A 462 2.57 3.91 4.73
CA ALA A 462 3.66 3.39 5.58
C ALA A 462 4.59 2.40 4.86
N GLY A 463 4.22 1.94 3.66
CA GLY A 463 5.02 0.97 2.91
C GLY A 463 4.99 -0.45 3.45
N ILE A 464 3.96 -0.84 4.21
CA ILE A 464 3.87 -2.17 4.84
C ILE A 464 2.51 -2.86 4.67
N GLY A 465 1.38 -2.21 4.96
CA GLY A 465 0.05 -2.85 4.90
C GLY A 465 -0.39 -3.17 3.46
N ARG A 466 -0.89 -2.17 2.73
CA ARG A 466 -1.35 -2.33 1.33
C ARG A 466 -0.22 -2.76 0.39
N THR A 467 1.02 -2.33 0.69
CA THR A 467 2.25 -2.76 0.00
C THR A 467 2.46 -4.26 0.15
N GLY A 468 2.41 -4.77 1.40
CA GLY A 468 2.51 -6.20 1.69
C GLY A 468 1.38 -7.00 1.06
N CYS A 469 0.14 -6.51 1.07
CA CYS A 469 -0.97 -7.18 0.38
C CYS A 469 -0.71 -7.34 -1.12
N PHE A 470 -0.24 -6.28 -1.80
CA PHE A 470 0.03 -6.34 -3.24
C PHE A 470 1.17 -7.31 -3.56
N ILE A 471 2.28 -7.25 -2.82
CA ILE A 471 3.41 -8.15 -3.07
C ILE A 471 3.02 -9.61 -2.73
N ALA A 472 2.32 -9.85 -1.63
CA ALA A 472 1.84 -11.19 -1.28
C ALA A 472 0.85 -11.76 -2.31
N VAL A 473 -0.05 -10.93 -2.85
CA VAL A 473 -0.93 -11.34 -3.96
C VAL A 473 -0.14 -11.60 -5.24
N SER A 474 0.87 -10.78 -5.56
CA SER A 474 1.72 -10.98 -6.75
C SER A 474 2.51 -12.30 -6.70
N ILE A 475 3.12 -12.60 -5.54
CA ILE A 475 3.83 -13.86 -5.31
C ILE A 475 2.85 -15.04 -5.33
N GLY A 476 1.68 -14.90 -4.69
CA GLY A 476 0.67 -15.96 -4.66
C GLY A 476 0.03 -16.25 -6.03
N ILE A 477 -0.08 -15.25 -6.91
CA ILE A 477 -0.47 -15.44 -8.32
C ILE A 477 0.53 -16.35 -9.03
N GLN A 478 1.84 -16.08 -8.88
CA GLN A 478 2.90 -16.89 -9.48
C GLN A 478 2.92 -18.32 -8.90
N GLN A 479 2.80 -18.49 -7.58
CA GLN A 479 2.65 -19.82 -6.95
C GLN A 479 1.45 -20.60 -7.51
N LEU A 480 0.28 -19.96 -7.67
CA LEU A 480 -0.90 -20.62 -8.22
C LEU A 480 -0.75 -21.01 -9.71
N MET A 481 -0.03 -20.20 -10.50
CA MET A 481 0.22 -20.47 -11.91
C MET A 481 1.24 -21.60 -12.12
N GLU A 482 2.36 -21.58 -11.39
CA GLU A 482 3.47 -22.53 -11.58
C GLU A 482 3.28 -23.83 -10.79
N GLU A 483 2.71 -23.77 -9.58
CA GLU A 483 2.68 -24.90 -8.62
C GLU A 483 1.27 -25.42 -8.31
N ASN A 484 0.20 -24.81 -8.84
CA ASN A 484 -1.21 -25.12 -8.52
C ASN A 484 -1.54 -25.12 -7.01
N CYS A 485 -0.74 -24.43 -6.20
CA CYS A 485 -0.93 -24.27 -4.76
C CYS A 485 -0.42 -22.90 -4.31
N VAL A 486 -0.66 -22.51 -3.06
CA VAL A 486 -0.21 -21.22 -2.54
C VAL A 486 0.13 -21.30 -1.06
N ASP A 487 1.20 -20.64 -0.64
CA ASP A 487 1.62 -20.57 0.76
C ASP A 487 1.59 -19.12 1.25
N ILE A 488 0.43 -18.69 1.73
CA ILE A 488 0.21 -17.29 2.16
C ILE A 488 0.91 -17.02 3.51
N LEU A 489 0.99 -18.03 4.39
CA LEU A 489 1.70 -17.95 5.67
C LEU A 489 3.20 -17.76 5.45
N GLY A 490 3.83 -18.63 4.64
CA GLY A 490 5.24 -18.54 4.31
C GLY A 490 5.58 -17.28 3.52
N THR A 491 4.72 -16.89 2.58
CA THR A 491 4.88 -15.63 1.84
C THR A 491 4.88 -14.42 2.79
N VAL A 492 3.88 -14.27 3.66
CA VAL A 492 3.83 -13.13 4.59
C VAL A 492 4.97 -13.18 5.62
N SER A 493 5.41 -14.37 6.02
CA SER A 493 6.55 -14.54 6.93
C SER A 493 7.87 -14.09 6.28
N SER A 494 8.14 -14.52 5.04
CA SER A 494 9.30 -14.07 4.24
C SER A 494 9.27 -12.56 3.99
N LEU A 495 8.10 -11.99 3.65
CA LEU A 495 7.93 -10.53 3.50
C LEU A 495 8.23 -9.75 4.79
N ARG A 496 7.97 -10.35 5.98
CA ARG A 496 8.28 -9.71 7.26
C ARG A 496 9.74 -9.85 7.68
N LEU A 497 10.47 -10.87 7.22
CA LEU A 497 11.94 -10.88 7.29
C LEU A 497 12.52 -9.71 6.50
N ASP A 498 11.99 -9.46 5.30
CA ASP A 498 12.47 -8.39 4.42
C ASP A 498 12.09 -6.99 4.90
N ARG A 499 10.86 -6.81 5.41
CA ARG A 499 10.40 -5.54 5.99
C ARG A 499 9.36 -5.76 7.09
N GLY A 500 9.65 -5.29 8.29
CA GLY A 500 8.81 -5.45 9.47
C GLY A 500 7.38 -4.92 9.28
N GLY A 501 6.40 -5.77 9.60
CA GLY A 501 4.97 -5.45 9.59
C GLY A 501 4.29 -5.47 8.22
N MET A 502 4.93 -6.06 7.20
CA MET A 502 4.28 -6.36 5.92
C MET A 502 3.00 -7.18 6.15
N VAL A 503 1.90 -6.74 5.52
CA VAL A 503 0.50 -7.11 5.85
C VAL A 503 0.18 -6.79 7.32
N GLN A 504 -0.54 -5.69 7.53
CA GLN A 504 -0.61 -5.03 8.85
C GLN A 504 -1.82 -5.42 9.72
N THR A 505 -2.87 -5.99 9.14
CA THR A 505 -4.09 -6.38 9.89
C THR A 505 -4.63 -7.73 9.44
N ALA A 506 -5.43 -8.38 10.31
CA ALA A 506 -6.01 -9.68 10.00
C ALA A 506 -6.98 -9.62 8.80
N GLU A 507 -7.71 -8.51 8.62
CA GLU A 507 -8.57 -8.30 7.45
C GLU A 507 -7.74 -8.13 6.16
N GLN A 508 -6.53 -7.55 6.25
CA GLN A 508 -5.61 -7.48 5.12
C GLN A 508 -5.09 -8.87 4.73
N TYR A 509 -4.82 -9.74 5.71
CA TYR A 509 -4.40 -11.14 5.49
C TYR A 509 -5.53 -12.01 4.91
N GLU A 510 -6.75 -11.84 5.43
CA GLU A 510 -7.97 -12.42 4.87
C GLU A 510 -8.21 -11.95 3.43
N PHE A 511 -8.00 -10.66 3.13
CA PHE A 511 -8.17 -10.13 1.79
C PHE A 511 -7.12 -10.66 0.79
N VAL A 512 -5.89 -10.99 1.23
CA VAL A 512 -4.93 -11.73 0.38
C VAL A 512 -5.49 -13.10 0.00
N HIS A 513 -6.08 -13.84 0.94
CA HIS A 513 -6.78 -15.10 0.66
C HIS A 513 -7.97 -14.91 -0.29
N GLN A 514 -8.79 -13.86 -0.08
CA GLN A 514 -9.92 -13.54 -0.96
C GLN A 514 -9.47 -13.22 -2.39
N ALA A 515 -8.41 -12.44 -2.55
CA ALA A 515 -7.85 -12.07 -3.85
C ALA A 515 -7.32 -13.31 -4.60
N LEU A 516 -6.54 -14.15 -3.93
CA LEU A 516 -5.98 -15.36 -4.51
C LEU A 516 -7.05 -16.40 -4.83
N SER A 517 -8.09 -16.52 -4.01
CA SER A 517 -9.27 -17.36 -4.29
C SER A 517 -10.06 -16.86 -5.51
N ILE A 518 -10.19 -15.54 -5.71
CA ILE A 518 -10.80 -14.97 -6.92
C ILE A 518 -9.94 -15.23 -8.17
N PHE A 519 -8.62 -15.14 -8.06
CA PHE A 519 -7.70 -15.43 -9.17
C PHE A 519 -7.71 -16.92 -9.53
N GLU A 520 -7.70 -17.81 -8.54
CA GLU A 520 -7.73 -19.26 -8.72
C GLU A 520 -8.94 -19.72 -9.56
N LEU A 521 -10.11 -19.07 -9.40
CA LEU A 521 -11.31 -19.33 -10.22
C LEU A 521 -11.16 -18.97 -11.71
N THR A 522 -10.09 -18.26 -12.09
CA THR A 522 -9.78 -17.93 -13.50
C THR A 522 -8.82 -18.92 -14.16
N LEU A 523 -8.14 -19.76 -13.36
CA LEU A 523 -7.22 -20.78 -13.86
C LEU A 523 -8.01 -22.00 -14.40
N PRO A 524 -7.55 -22.64 -15.50
CA PRO A 524 -8.20 -23.83 -16.05
C PRO A 524 -8.32 -24.93 -14.98
N ALA A 525 -9.30 -25.83 -15.12
CA ALA A 525 -9.48 -26.93 -14.19
C ALA A 525 -8.22 -27.81 -14.13
N SER A 526 -7.71 -28.05 -12.92
CA SER A 526 -6.65 -29.03 -12.68
C SER A 526 -7.18 -30.42 -13.07
N ASN A 527 -6.44 -31.15 -13.91
CA ASN A 527 -6.74 -32.56 -14.18
C ASN A 527 -6.37 -33.40 -12.95
N GLY A 528 -7.21 -33.36 -11.90
CA GLY A 528 -6.99 -34.08 -10.64
C GLY A 528 -7.78 -33.63 -9.40
N ASP A 529 -8.73 -32.68 -9.50
CA ASP A 529 -9.56 -32.18 -8.38
C ASP A 529 -11.01 -32.74 -8.39
#